data_AF-A0A653QRQ8-F1
#
_entry.id   AF-A0A653QRQ8-F1
#
_cell.length_a   1.000
_cell.length_b   1.000
_cell.length_c   1.000
_cell.angle_alpha   90.00
_cell.angle_beta   90.00
_cell.angle_gamma   90.00
#
_symmetry.space_group_name_H-M   'P 1'
#
loop_
_entity.id
_entity.type
_entity.pdbx_description
1 polymer ?
#
loop_
_entity_poly.entity_id
_entity_poly.type
_entity_poly.pdbx_seq_one_letter_code
_entity_poly.pdbx_strand_id
1 'polypeptide(L)'
;MWTKERIVAFREKAELRQEDLAAAFGMSTRSWQDIENGVTKIRMWHILALDHLTLMLAVEKGDASLVDPITAKTARDFAKLPAKQSPA
;
A
#
# COMPACT_ATOMS: atom_id res chain seq x y z
N MET A 1 3.44 10.46 2.26
CA MET A 1 3.29 10.09 0.84
C MET A 1 4.30 8.98 0.56
N TRP A 2 4.02 8.07 -0.37
CA TRP A 2 4.96 7.02 -0.75
C TRP A 2 6.21 7.60 -1.40
N THR A 3 7.37 7.13 -0.94
CA THR A 3 8.68 7.38 -1.55
C THR A 3 9.31 6.05 -1.90
N LYS A 4 10.37 6.04 -2.73
CA LYS A 4 11.05 4.80 -3.10
C LYS A 4 11.60 4.07 -1.87
N GLU A 5 12.13 4.79 -0.89
CA GLU A 5 12.67 4.24 0.34
C GLU A 5 11.56 3.59 1.18
N ARG A 6 10.38 4.23 1.23
CA ARG A 6 9.22 3.68 1.94
C ARG A 6 8.67 2.43 1.26
N ILE A 7 8.69 2.37 -0.06
CA ILE A 7 8.29 1.17 -0.83
C ILE A 7 9.23 0.01 -0.50
N VAL A 8 10.55 0.23 -0.54
CA VAL A 8 11.55 -0.80 -0.22
C VAL A 8 11.39 -1.27 1.23
N ALA A 9 11.28 -0.35 2.19
CA ALA A 9 11.10 -0.69 3.59
C ALA A 9 9.80 -1.48 3.84
N PHE A 10 8.71 -1.11 3.17
CA PHE A 10 7.46 -1.87 3.25
C PHE A 10 7.62 -3.27 2.67
N ARG A 11 8.24 -3.40 1.48
CA ARG A 11 8.47 -4.68 0.83
C ARG A 11 9.24 -5.63 1.75
N GLU A 12 10.34 -5.14 2.32
CA GLU A 12 11.19 -5.90 3.24
C GLU A 12 10.43 -6.27 4.51
N LYS A 13 9.69 -5.32 5.11
CA LYS A 13 8.86 -5.58 6.28
C LYS A 13 7.77 -6.63 6.01
N ALA A 14 7.17 -6.60 4.82
CA ALA A 14 6.15 -7.54 4.39
C ALA A 14 6.73 -8.87 3.91
N GLU A 15 8.06 -9.02 3.90
CA GLU A 15 8.79 -10.19 3.42
C GLU A 15 8.45 -10.55 1.96
N LEU A 16 8.22 -9.52 1.15
CA LEU A 16 7.88 -9.66 -0.26
C LEU A 16 9.13 -9.55 -1.13
N ARG A 17 9.16 -10.31 -2.23
CA ARG A 17 10.13 -10.12 -3.30
C ARG A 17 9.63 -9.05 -4.27
N GLN A 18 10.54 -8.49 -5.06
CA GLN A 18 10.18 -7.51 -6.09
C GLN A 18 9.20 -8.09 -7.13
N GLU A 19 9.30 -9.39 -7.42
CA GLU A 19 8.39 -10.08 -8.34
C GLU A 19 6.97 -10.24 -7.77
N ASP A 20 6.83 -10.38 -6.45
CA ASP A 20 5.51 -10.49 -5.81
C ASP A 20 4.75 -9.16 -5.93
N LEU A 21 5.45 -8.04 -5.76
CA LEU A 21 4.89 -6.70 -6.00
C LEU A 21 4.62 -6.44 -7.47
N ALA A 22 5.54 -6.81 -8.36
CA ALA A 22 5.30 -6.67 -9.79
C ALA A 22 4.03 -7.42 -10.24
N ALA A 23 3.84 -8.65 -9.75
CA ALA A 23 2.65 -9.46 -10.00
C ALA A 23 1.38 -8.82 -9.42
N ALA A 24 1.41 -8.34 -8.17
CA ALA A 24 0.28 -7.67 -7.54
C ALA A 24 -0.17 -6.40 -8.29
N PHE A 25 0.75 -5.73 -8.98
CA PHE A 25 0.48 -4.52 -9.76
C PHE A 25 0.27 -4.78 -11.26
N GLY A 26 0.28 -6.05 -11.69
CA GLY A 26 0.09 -6.43 -13.09
C GLY A 26 1.16 -5.86 -14.02
N MET A 27 2.41 -5.76 -13.54
CA MET A 27 3.52 -5.21 -14.31
C MET A 27 4.75 -6.13 -14.32
N SER A 28 5.73 -5.81 -15.16
CA SER A 28 6.99 -6.57 -15.17
C SER A 28 7.83 -6.27 -13.93
N THR A 29 8.61 -7.26 -13.48
CA THR A 29 9.58 -7.08 -12.37
C THR A 29 10.57 -5.95 -12.66
N ARG A 30 10.96 -5.78 -13.93
CA ARG A 30 11.84 -4.69 -14.36
C ARG A 30 11.19 -3.32 -14.15
N SER A 31 9.92 -3.16 -14.53
CA SER A 31 9.17 -1.92 -14.32
C SER A 31 9.05 -1.59 -12.83
N TRP A 32 8.83 -2.60 -11.99
CA TRP A 32 8.80 -2.41 -10.53
C TRP A 32 10.16 -2.00 -9.97
N GLN A 33 11.25 -2.65 -10.41
CA GLN A 33 12.61 -2.27 -10.05
C GLN A 33 12.94 -0.82 -10.41
N ASP A 34 12.50 -0.35 -11.57
CA ASP A 34 12.72 1.05 -11.97
C ASP A 34 11.99 2.03 -11.03
N ILE A 35 10.86 1.64 -10.44
CA ILE A 35 10.17 2.43 -9.40
C ILE A 35 10.97 2.43 -8.10
N GLU A 36 11.41 1.27 -7.61
CA GLU A 36 12.21 1.17 -6.37
C GLU A 36 13.57 1.89 -6.49
N ASN A 37 14.16 1.90 -7.68
CA ASN A 37 15.42 2.61 -7.95
C ASN A 37 15.21 4.12 -8.14
N GLY A 38 13.97 4.59 -8.28
CA GLY A 38 13.64 5.98 -8.53
C GLY A 38 13.89 6.44 -9.97
N VAL A 39 14.08 5.51 -10.90
CA VAL A 39 14.16 5.78 -12.34
C VAL A 39 12.78 6.18 -12.86
N THR A 40 11.75 5.44 -12.46
CA THR A 40 10.35 5.72 -12.79
C THR A 40 9.69 6.50 -11.66
N LYS A 41 9.06 7.63 -11.99
CA LYS A 41 8.29 8.42 -11.02
C LYS A 41 7.09 7.63 -10.50
N ILE A 42 6.92 7.60 -9.18
CA ILE A 42 5.71 7.07 -8.53
C ILE A 42 4.51 7.93 -8.95
N ARG A 43 3.54 7.29 -9.59
CA ARG A 43 2.27 7.90 -10.02
C ARG A 43 1.15 7.60 -9.01
N MET A 44 0.07 8.38 -9.08
CA MET A 44 -1.07 8.27 -8.15
C MET A 44 -1.68 6.86 -8.06
N TRP A 45 -1.82 6.15 -9.18
CA TRP A 45 -2.37 4.80 -9.18
C TRP A 45 -1.47 3.79 -8.45
N HIS A 46 -0.14 3.96 -8.48
CA HIS A 46 0.76 3.14 -7.66
C HIS A 46 0.56 3.42 -6.16
N ILE A 47 0.34 4.68 -5.79
CA ILE A 47 0.06 5.08 -4.40
C ILE A 47 -1.20 4.38 -3.90
N LEU A 48 -2.28 4.46 -4.66
CA LEU A 48 -3.56 3.84 -4.29
C LEU A 48 -3.45 2.31 -4.21
N ALA A 49 -2.75 1.68 -5.16
CA ALA A 49 -2.53 0.24 -5.15
C ALA A 49 -1.64 -0.19 -3.98
N LEU A 50 -0.61 0.58 -3.63
CA LEU A 50 0.22 0.34 -2.44
C LEU A 50 -0.62 0.46 -1.15
N ASP A 51 -1.42 1.51 -1.00
CA ASP A 51 -2.29 1.70 0.16
C ASP A 51 -3.25 0.51 0.31
N HIS A 52 -3.89 0.08 -0.78
CA HIS A 52 -4.77 -1.08 -0.81
C HIS A 52 -4.03 -2.38 -0.46
N LEU A 53 -2.85 -2.60 -1.03
CA LEU A 53 -2.04 -3.79 -0.76
C LEU A 53 -1.64 -3.86 0.72
N THR A 54 -1.26 -2.76 1.34
CA THR A 54 -0.90 -2.74 2.77
C THR A 54 -2.06 -3.17 3.66
N LEU A 55 -3.29 -2.78 3.31
CA LEU A 55 -4.50 -3.19 4.01
C LEU A 55 -4.80 -4.67 3.80
N MET A 56 -4.71 -5.16 2.56
CA MET A 56 -4.93 -6.58 2.25
C MET A 56 -3.96 -7.48 3.03
N LEU A 57 -2.67 -7.16 2.99
CA LEU A 57 -1.64 -7.95 3.70
C LEU A 57 -1.80 -7.87 5.22
N ALA A 58 -2.18 -6.71 5.76
CA ALA A 58 -2.44 -6.58 7.18
C ALA A 58 -3.60 -7.47 7.64
N VAL A 59 -4.66 -7.56 6.83
CA VAL A 59 -5.80 -8.45 7.09
C VAL A 59 -5.40 -9.92 6.93
N GLU A 60 -4.72 -10.26 5.84
CA GLU A 60 -4.31 -11.64 5.55
C GLU A 60 -3.34 -12.20 6.59
N LYS A 61 -2.34 -11.42 7.00
CA LYS A 61 -1.36 -11.82 8.01
C LYS A 61 -1.83 -11.59 9.46
N GLY A 62 -2.97 -10.92 9.65
CA GLY A 62 -3.42 -10.51 10.98
C GLY A 62 -2.49 -9.52 11.69
N ASP A 63 -1.68 -8.76 10.92
CA ASP A 63 -0.72 -7.79 11.44
C ASP A 63 -1.05 -6.37 10.96
N ALA A 64 -1.72 -5.61 11.82
CA ALA A 64 -2.05 -4.20 11.57
C ALA A 64 -0.83 -3.29 11.43
N SER A 65 0.37 -3.74 11.85
CA SER A 65 1.60 -2.97 11.70
C SER A 65 2.02 -2.79 10.23
N LEU A 66 1.51 -3.64 9.32
CA LEU A 66 1.79 -3.57 7.89
C LEU A 66 1.05 -2.44 7.18
N VAL A 67 -0.02 -1.91 7.78
CA VAL A 67 -0.81 -0.82 7.18
C VAL A 67 0.05 0.44 7.10
N ASP A 68 0.03 1.08 5.93
CA ASP A 68 0.70 2.37 5.75
C ASP A 68 0.22 3.40 6.80
N PRO A 69 1.11 4.11 7.52
CA PRO A 69 0.71 5.07 8.55
C PRO A 69 -0.33 6.11 8.13
N ILE A 70 -0.29 6.57 6.87
CA ILE A 70 -1.26 7.53 6.36
C ILE A 70 -2.60 6.84 6.17
N THR A 71 -2.60 5.66 5.55
CA THR A 71 -3.79 4.82 5.38
C THR A 71 -4.42 4.44 6.71
N ALA A 72 -3.62 4.06 7.71
CA ALA A 72 -4.08 3.76 9.06
C ALA A 72 -4.70 4.99 9.75
N LYS A 73 -4.16 6.19 9.53
CA LYS A 73 -4.76 7.44 10.01
C LYS A 73 -6.09 7.69 9.30
N THR A 74 -6.12 7.61 7.98
CA THR A 74 -7.34 7.81 7.17
C THR A 74 -8.45 6.84 7.58
N ALA A 75 -8.13 5.56 7.76
CA ALA A 75 -9.11 4.56 8.21
C ALA A 75 -9.68 4.89 9.60
N ARG A 76 -8.83 5.31 10.55
CA ARG A 76 -9.27 5.76 11.89
C ARG A 76 -10.11 7.02 11.84
N ASP A 77 -9.76 7.98 10.99
CA ASP A 77 -10.53 9.20 10.79
C ASP A 77 -11.90 8.88 10.17
N PHE A 78 -11.95 7.93 9.23
CA PHE A 78 -13.19 7.45 8.62
C PHE A 78 -14.09 6.71 9.62
N ALA A 79 -13.51 5.88 10.49
CA ALA A 79 -14.26 5.16 11.52
C ALA A 79 -14.94 6.07 12.55
N LYS A 80 -14.50 7.34 12.66
CA LYS A 80 -15.11 8.35 13.53
C LYS A 80 -16.23 9.14 12.84
N LEU A 81 -16.43 8.94 11.53
CA LEU A 81 -17.52 9.60 10.82
C LEU A 81 -18.86 9.09 11.39
N PRO A 82 -19.80 9.99 11.72
CA PRO A 82 -21.10 9.58 12.19
C PRO A 82 -21.76 8.72 11.11
N ALA A 83 -22.19 7.52 11.47
CA ALA A 83 -23.00 6.70 10.59
C ALA A 83 -24.21 7.53 10.19
N LYS A 84 -24.35 7.84 8.89
CA LYS A 84 -25.56 8.45 8.38
C LYS A 84 -26.66 7.44 8.64
N GLN A 85 -27.55 7.71 9.61
CA GLN A 85 -28.73 6.91 9.83
C GLN A 85 -29.50 6.92 8.50
N SER A 86 -29.54 5.78 7.80
CA SER A 86 -30.44 5.63 6.66
C SER A 86 -31.86 5.82 7.19
N PRO A 87 -32.67 6.72 6.63
CA PRO A 87 -34.08 6.76 6.95
C PRO A 87 -34.67 5.39 6.60
N ALA A 88 -35.37 4.81 7.58
CA ALA A 88 -36.12 3.56 7.45
C ALA A 88 -37.25 3.69 6.42
#